data_AF-A0AA36M402-F1
#
_entry.id   AF-A0AA36M402-F1
#
_cell.length_a   1.000
_cell.length_b   1.000
_cell.length_c   1.000
_cell.angle_alpha   90.00
_cell.angle_beta   90.00
_cell.angle_gamma   90.00
#
_symmetry.space_group_name_H-M   'P 1'
#
loop_
_entity.id
_entity.type
_entity.pdbx_description
1 polymer ?
#
loop_
_entity_poly.entity_id
_entity_poly.type
_entity_poly.pdbx_seq_one_letter_code
_entity_poly.pdbx_strand_id
1 'polypeptide(L)'
;MTKTTARCYNIFDRKLSKEGTVEVVERQLFVEGFAEDSDTAVRLIAPKGELFDDSDTRIWQIDHLDIRSQYVNITAIELDSVVVETAKKWFGVIEEENHRVIVQDGLEYLKEASKRGKKSDVIALDACGGAIRSPCPAKVFRDVEVIERLRKALTPTGQSSSFAHSLNRKIIP
;
A
#
# COMPACT_ATOMS: atom_id res chain seq x y z
N MET A 1 14.87 -33.65 0.15
CA MET A 1 13.55 -33.98 -0.42
C MET A 1 12.85 -32.68 -0.78
N THR A 2 12.68 -32.41 -2.06
CA THR A 2 11.86 -31.31 -2.56
C THR A 2 10.40 -31.68 -2.33
N LYS A 3 9.73 -30.99 -1.40
CA LYS A 3 8.27 -31.08 -1.24
C LYS A 3 7.64 -30.38 -2.45
N THR A 4 7.39 -31.12 -3.52
CA THR A 4 6.55 -30.65 -4.61
C THR A 4 5.08 -30.86 -4.23
N THR A 5 4.23 -29.89 -4.55
CA THR A 5 2.78 -30.02 -4.41
C THR A 5 2.20 -30.66 -5.66
N ALA A 6 1.09 -31.38 -5.55
CA ALA A 6 0.36 -31.91 -6.71
C ALA A 6 -0.40 -30.82 -7.51
N ARG A 7 -0.32 -29.54 -7.11
CA ARG A 7 -0.96 -28.43 -7.81
C ARG A 7 -0.09 -27.95 -8.96
N CYS A 8 -0.68 -27.89 -10.14
CA CYS A 8 -0.10 -27.26 -11.32
C CYS A 8 -0.65 -25.83 -11.46
N TYR A 9 0.18 -24.94 -12.00
CA TYR A 9 -0.19 -23.56 -12.24
C TYR A 9 0.14 -23.18 -13.68
N ASN A 10 -0.70 -22.33 -14.27
CA ASN A 10 -0.47 -21.75 -15.58
C ASN A 10 -0.24 -20.25 -15.44
N ILE A 11 0.70 -19.71 -16.21
CA ILE A 11 0.99 -18.27 -16.26
C ILE A 11 0.64 -17.77 -17.65
N PHE A 12 -0.23 -16.76 -17.72
CA PHE A 12 -0.61 -16.12 -18.96
C PHE A 12 -0.42 -14.61 -18.85
N ASP A 13 0.11 -14.00 -19.89
CA ASP A 13 0.12 -12.55 -20.02
C ASP A 13 -1.11 -12.14 -20.85
N ARG A 14 -1.87 -11.17 -20.35
CA ARG A 14 -3.12 -10.72 -20.96
C ARG A 14 -3.10 -9.21 -21.12
N LYS A 15 -3.38 -8.76 -22.35
CA LYS A 15 -3.72 -7.37 -22.68
C LYS A 15 -5.11 -7.04 -22.11
N LEU A 16 -5.16 -6.07 -21.20
CA LEU A 16 -6.41 -5.49 -20.71
C LEU A 16 -6.81 -4.36 -21.65
N SER A 17 -7.93 -4.48 -22.37
CA SER A 17 -8.40 -3.37 -23.18
C SER A 17 -8.90 -2.25 -22.28
N LYS A 18 -8.34 -1.05 -22.44
CA LYS A 18 -8.96 0.18 -21.95
C LYS A 18 -9.07 1.15 -23.12
N GLU A 19 -10.20 1.83 -23.24
CA GLU A 19 -10.35 2.96 -24.16
C GLU A 19 -9.36 4.06 -23.74
N GLY A 20 -8.25 4.19 -24.49
CA GLY A 20 -7.19 5.16 -24.21
C GLY A 20 -5.84 4.67 -24.69
N THR A 21 -4.97 5.61 -25.06
CA THR A 21 -3.70 5.44 -25.80
C THR A 21 -2.61 4.57 -25.14
N VAL A 22 -2.85 3.94 -23.99
CA VAL A 22 -1.86 3.16 -23.25
C VAL A 22 -2.33 1.73 -23.07
N GLU A 23 -1.58 0.81 -23.64
CA GLU A 23 -1.76 -0.63 -23.46
C GLU A 23 -1.40 -1.05 -22.04
N VAL A 24 -2.31 -1.76 -21.38
CA VAL A 24 -2.07 -2.34 -20.05
C VAL A 24 -1.98 -3.86 -20.21
N VAL A 25 -0.89 -4.45 -19.75
CA VAL A 25 -0.68 -5.90 -19.77
C VAL A 25 -0.52 -6.41 -18.35
N GLU A 26 -1.20 -7.50 -18.04
CA GLU A 26 -1.06 -8.20 -16.77
C GLU A 26 -0.53 -9.62 -16.97
N ARG A 27 0.39 -10.02 -16.10
CA ARG A 27 0.77 -11.42 -15.91
C ARG A 27 -0.11 -12.04 -14.84
N GLN A 28 -0.87 -13.06 -15.22
CA GLN A 28 -1.84 -13.74 -14.37
C GLN A 28 -1.41 -15.18 -14.10
N LEU A 29 -1.50 -15.59 -12.83
CA LEU A 29 -1.29 -16.96 -12.37
C LEU A 29 -2.65 -17.63 -12.16
N PHE A 30 -2.84 -18.80 -12.75
CA PHE A 30 -4.04 -19.61 -12.61
C PHE A 30 -3.67 -20.97 -12.01
N VAL A 31 -4.59 -21.54 -11.23
CA VAL A 31 -4.50 -22.94 -10.80
C VAL A 31 -5.12 -23.82 -11.89
N GLU A 32 -4.44 -24.90 -12.28
CA GLU A 32 -4.99 -25.83 -13.26
C GLU A 32 -6.35 -26.38 -12.80
N GLY A 33 -7.37 -26.28 -13.66
CA GLY A 33 -8.76 -26.65 -13.34
C GLY A 33 -9.64 -25.51 -12.81
N PHE A 34 -9.08 -24.32 -12.53
CA PHE A 34 -9.81 -23.13 -12.07
C PHE A 34 -9.47 -21.94 -12.97
N ALA A 35 -10.00 -21.96 -14.21
CA ALA A 35 -9.66 -20.97 -15.24
C ALA A 35 -10.51 -19.69 -15.19
N GLU A 36 -11.57 -19.65 -14.37
CA GLU A 36 -12.50 -18.52 -14.33
C GLU A 36 -11.95 -17.34 -13.52
N ASP A 37 -11.10 -17.60 -12.53
CA ASP A 37 -10.49 -16.58 -11.67
C ASP A 37 -8.97 -16.73 -11.60
N SER A 38 -8.25 -15.64 -11.82
CA SER A 38 -6.80 -15.60 -11.58
C SER A 38 -6.52 -15.66 -10.07
N ASP A 39 -5.61 -16.53 -9.65
CA ASP A 39 -5.15 -16.61 -8.25
C ASP A 39 -4.36 -15.34 -7.88
N THR A 40 -3.46 -14.91 -8.78
CA THR A 40 -2.81 -13.61 -8.66
C THR A 40 -2.51 -12.95 -10.00
N ALA A 41 -2.33 -11.62 -9.99
CA ALA A 41 -1.94 -10.86 -11.17
C ALA A 41 -1.03 -9.68 -10.82
N VAL A 42 -0.09 -9.37 -11.71
CA VAL A 42 0.78 -8.19 -11.65
C VAL A 42 0.78 -7.46 -12.99
N ARG A 43 0.91 -6.14 -12.96
CA ARG A 43 1.10 -5.36 -14.20
C ARG A 43 2.52 -5.48 -14.72
N LEU A 44 2.67 -5.35 -16.03
CA LEU A 44 3.96 -5.37 -16.72
C LEU A 44 4.25 -3.99 -17.34
N ILE A 45 5.53 -3.61 -17.32
CA ILE A 45 6.07 -2.41 -17.97
C ILE A 45 6.64 -2.82 -19.33
N ALA A 46 6.02 -2.33 -20.40
CA ALA A 46 6.52 -2.50 -21.76
C ALA A 46 7.88 -1.77 -21.93
N PRO A 47 8.87 -2.39 -22.60
CA PRO A 47 10.03 -1.66 -23.07
C PRO A 47 9.62 -0.54 -24.03
N LYS A 48 10.45 0.49 -24.15
CA LYS A 48 10.12 1.68 -24.94
C LYS A 48 9.89 1.31 -26.41
N GLY A 49 8.68 1.57 -26.90
CA GLY A 49 8.29 1.36 -28.31
C GLY A 49 7.79 -0.05 -28.62
N GLU A 50 7.73 -0.94 -27.62
CA GLU A 50 7.21 -2.30 -27.76
C GLU A 50 5.71 -2.35 -27.44
N LEU A 51 4.99 -3.25 -28.13
CA LEU A 51 3.58 -3.55 -27.91
C LEU A 51 3.41 -5.02 -27.54
N PHE A 52 2.30 -5.37 -26.88
CA PHE A 52 2.02 -6.76 -26.47
C PHE A 52 2.04 -7.74 -27.65
N ASP A 53 1.45 -7.33 -28.77
CA ASP A 53 1.26 -8.19 -29.95
C ASP A 53 2.57 -8.40 -30.73
N ASP A 54 3.54 -7.48 -30.58
CA ASP A 54 4.80 -7.45 -31.35
C ASP A 54 6.04 -7.85 -30.53
N SER A 55 5.88 -8.11 -29.22
CA SER A 55 6.98 -8.29 -28.27
C SER A 55 6.83 -9.54 -27.41
N ASP A 56 7.94 -10.13 -26.97
CA ASP A 56 7.92 -11.23 -26.00
C ASP A 56 7.70 -10.67 -24.58
N THR A 57 6.48 -10.79 -24.06
CA THR A 57 6.12 -10.26 -22.74
C THR A 57 6.87 -10.91 -21.57
N ARG A 58 7.53 -12.07 -21.79
CA ARG A 58 8.34 -12.73 -20.76
C ARG A 58 9.55 -11.89 -20.32
N ILE A 59 10.03 -10.98 -21.18
CA ILE A 59 11.15 -10.09 -20.87
C ILE A 59 10.71 -8.74 -20.28
N TRP A 60 9.41 -8.46 -20.22
CA TRP A 60 8.88 -7.22 -19.67
C TRP A 60 9.09 -7.18 -18.15
N GLN A 61 9.35 -5.98 -17.62
CA GLN A 61 9.58 -5.80 -16.19
C GLN A 61 8.24 -5.81 -15.44
N ILE A 62 8.24 -6.31 -14.20
CA ILE A 62 7.08 -6.20 -13.32
C ILE A 62 6.93 -4.74 -12.89
N ASP A 63 5.72 -4.21 -12.99
CA ASP A 63 5.39 -2.90 -12.45
C ASP A 63 5.21 -2.98 -10.93
N HIS A 64 6.30 -2.73 -10.20
CA HIS A 64 6.28 -2.70 -8.74
C HIS A 64 5.61 -1.44 -8.16
N LEU A 65 5.13 -0.52 -9.01
CA LEU A 65 4.35 0.65 -8.58
C LEU A 65 2.85 0.36 -8.54
N ASP A 66 2.41 -0.76 -9.14
CA ASP A 66 1.03 -1.20 -9.10
C ASP A 66 0.88 -2.43 -8.20
N ILE A 67 0.08 -2.29 -7.16
CA ILE A 67 -0.40 -3.40 -6.35
C ILE A 67 -1.91 -3.35 -6.31
N ARG A 68 -2.57 -4.45 -6.67
CA ARG A 68 -4.02 -4.52 -6.56
C ARG A 68 -4.43 -4.39 -5.11
N SER A 69 -5.45 -3.56 -4.85
CA SER A 69 -5.95 -3.30 -3.51
C SER A 69 -6.26 -4.60 -2.78
N GLN A 70 -6.82 -5.61 -3.46
CA GLN A 70 -7.19 -6.92 -2.89
C GLN A 70 -6.05 -7.66 -2.15
N TYR A 71 -4.78 -7.35 -2.44
CA TYR A 71 -3.63 -7.96 -1.73
C TYR A 71 -3.21 -7.20 -0.46
N VAL A 72 -3.81 -6.04 -0.19
CA VAL A 72 -3.46 -5.19 0.94
C VAL A 72 -4.70 -4.83 1.75
N ASN A 73 -4.63 -5.01 3.07
CA ASN A 73 -5.67 -4.52 3.98
C ASN A 73 -5.17 -3.25 4.67
N ILE A 74 -5.65 -2.10 4.20
CA ILE A 74 -5.21 -0.77 4.63
C ILE A 74 -6.25 -0.21 5.60
N THR A 75 -5.78 0.26 6.75
CA THR A 75 -6.56 1.09 7.67
C THR A 75 -5.82 2.41 7.86
N ALA A 76 -6.34 3.48 7.26
CA ALA A 76 -5.84 4.83 7.47
C ALA A 76 -6.51 5.43 8.71
N ILE A 77 -5.72 5.98 9.63
CA ILE A 77 -6.22 6.70 10.81
C ILE A 77 -5.89 8.18 10.61
N GLU A 78 -6.92 9.00 10.46
CA GLU A 78 -6.79 10.45 10.25
C GLU A 78 -7.48 11.19 11.40
N LEU A 79 -6.84 12.23 11.91
CA LEU A 79 -7.35 13.00 13.03
C LEU A 79 -8.44 13.98 12.58
N ASP A 80 -8.27 14.60 11.40
CA ASP A 80 -9.14 15.66 10.89
C ASP A 80 -10.19 15.13 9.91
N SER A 81 -11.46 15.19 10.32
CA SER A 81 -12.58 14.77 9.47
C SER A 81 -12.67 15.56 8.16
N VAL A 82 -12.25 16.83 8.15
CA VAL A 82 -12.27 17.68 6.95
C VAL A 82 -11.27 17.16 5.91
N VAL A 83 -10.12 16.65 6.35
CA VAL A 83 -9.14 16.01 5.46
C VAL A 83 -9.75 14.75 4.84
N VAL A 84 -10.42 13.91 5.64
CA VAL A 84 -11.08 12.70 5.13
C VAL A 84 -12.21 13.02 4.14
N GLU A 85 -13.07 13.98 4.46
CA GLU A 85 -14.15 14.42 3.57
C GLU A 85 -13.61 14.99 2.25
N THR A 86 -12.54 15.79 2.33
CA THR A 86 -11.88 16.34 1.15
C THR A 86 -11.25 15.22 0.31
N ALA A 87 -10.57 14.26 0.94
CA ALA A 87 -9.96 13.11 0.28
C ALA A 87 -11.00 12.27 -0.48
N LYS A 88 -12.14 11.99 0.15
CA LYS A 88 -13.25 11.26 -0.48
C LYS A 88 -13.88 12.05 -1.63
N LYS A 89 -14.13 13.35 -1.43
CA LYS A 89 -14.85 14.18 -2.41
C LYS A 89 -14.01 14.58 -3.61
N TRP A 90 -12.73 14.89 -3.41
CA TRP A 90 -11.90 15.53 -4.41
C TRP A 90 -10.71 14.68 -4.88
N PHE A 91 -10.25 13.74 -4.05
CA PHE A 91 -9.08 12.90 -4.36
C PHE A 91 -9.43 11.43 -4.64
N GLY A 92 -10.73 11.10 -4.69
CA GLY A 92 -11.19 9.78 -5.10
C GLY A 92 -10.88 8.67 -4.09
N VAL A 93 -10.74 8.99 -2.80
CA VAL A 93 -10.65 7.96 -1.76
C VAL A 93 -11.97 7.21 -1.66
N ILE A 94 -11.93 5.91 -1.96
CA ILE A 94 -13.07 5.00 -1.86
C ILE A 94 -12.75 4.01 -0.74
N GLU A 95 -13.71 3.81 0.17
CA GLU A 95 -13.63 2.77 1.19
C GLU A 95 -14.19 1.46 0.65
N GLU A 96 -13.44 0.38 0.88
CA GLU A 96 -13.74 -0.99 0.47
C GLU A 96 -13.50 -1.94 1.66
N GLU A 97 -13.78 -3.23 1.51
CA GLU A 97 -13.59 -4.22 2.59
C GLU A 97 -12.14 -4.23 3.12
N ASN A 98 -11.18 -4.03 2.23
CA ASN A 98 -9.74 -4.03 2.42
C ASN A 98 -9.12 -2.63 2.50
N HIS A 99 -9.90 -1.55 2.36
CA HIS A 99 -9.40 -0.18 2.51
C HIS A 99 -10.41 0.67 3.29
N ARG A 100 -10.04 1.09 4.49
CA ARG A 100 -10.93 1.88 5.36
C ARG A 100 -10.23 3.09 5.95
N VAL A 101 -10.99 4.16 6.18
CA VAL A 101 -10.51 5.39 6.80
C VAL A 101 -11.26 5.62 8.10
N ILE A 102 -10.52 5.70 9.21
CA ILE A 102 -11.08 5.94 10.54
C ILE A 102 -10.70 7.35 10.98
N VAL A 103 -11.71 8.18 11.24
CA VAL A 103 -11.50 9.50 11.85
C VAL A 103 -11.33 9.32 13.36
N GLN A 104 -10.08 9.33 13.85
CA GLN A 104 -9.75 9.14 15.26
C GLN A 104 -8.34 9.65 15.56
N ASP A 105 -8.06 9.97 16.82
CA ASP A 105 -6.69 10.16 17.30
C ASP A 105 -5.88 8.86 17.17
N GLY A 106 -4.73 8.94 16.48
CA GLY A 106 -3.87 7.78 16.22
C GLY A 106 -3.26 7.14 17.48
N LEU A 107 -3.02 7.91 18.54
CA LEU A 107 -2.54 7.38 19.83
C LEU A 107 -3.65 6.63 20.56
N GLU A 108 -4.88 7.13 20.50
CA GLU A 108 -6.04 6.45 21.06
C GLU A 108 -6.31 5.14 20.32
N TYR A 109 -6.34 5.18 18.98
CA TYR A 109 -6.48 3.97 18.16
C TYR A 109 -5.38 2.94 18.47
N LEU A 110 -4.12 3.37 18.59
CA LEU A 110 -3.00 2.49 18.94
C LEU A 110 -3.19 1.84 20.32
N LYS A 111 -3.69 2.59 21.31
CA LYS A 111 -3.99 2.08 22.66
C LYS A 111 -5.10 1.03 22.61
N GLU A 112 -6.16 1.26 21.84
CA GLU A 112 -7.26 0.31 21.67
C GLU A 112 -6.85 -0.93 20.86
N ALA A 113 -6.10 -0.74 19.78
CA ALA A 113 -5.55 -1.82 18.97
C ALA A 113 -4.67 -2.74 19.82
N SER A 114 -3.82 -2.16 20.68
CA SER A 114 -3.01 -2.91 21.63
C SER A 114 -3.85 -3.73 22.62
N LYS A 115 -4.93 -3.18 23.17
CA LYS A 115 -5.87 -3.91 24.04
C LYS A 115 -6.57 -5.07 23.32
N ARG A 116 -6.90 -4.89 22.05
CA ARG A 116 -7.50 -5.92 21.19
C ARG A 116 -6.50 -6.97 20.68
N GLY A 117 -5.21 -6.80 20.96
CA GLY A 117 -4.16 -7.65 20.41
C GLY A 117 -4.01 -7.52 18.88
N LYS A 118 -4.56 -6.47 18.27
CA LYS A 118 -4.46 -6.25 16.82
C LYS A 118 -3.02 -5.88 16.45
N LYS A 119 -2.50 -6.58 15.45
CA LYS A 119 -1.15 -6.36 14.91
C LYS A 119 -1.22 -6.08 13.41
N SER A 120 -0.23 -5.32 12.92
CA SER A 120 -0.08 -4.98 11.51
C SER A 120 1.29 -5.44 11.01
N ASP A 121 1.38 -5.80 9.74
CA ASP A 121 2.67 -6.12 9.12
C ASP A 121 3.46 -4.85 8.76
N VAL A 122 2.74 -3.77 8.45
CA VAL A 122 3.34 -2.47 8.16
C VAL A 122 2.61 -1.39 8.95
N ILE A 123 3.37 -0.47 9.56
CA ILE A 123 2.84 0.79 10.09
C ILE A 123 3.56 1.94 9.39
N ALA A 124 2.79 2.73 8.64
CA ALA A 124 3.24 3.98 8.03
C ALA A 124 2.79 5.16 8.89
N LEU A 125 3.73 5.92 9.44
CA LEU A 125 3.46 7.10 10.27
C LEU A 125 3.78 8.37 9.49
N ASP A 126 2.73 9.04 8.99
CA ASP A 126 2.79 10.35 8.35
C ASP A 126 1.86 11.35 9.05
N ALA A 127 2.00 11.45 10.37
CA ALA A 127 1.23 12.38 11.18
C ALA A 127 2.09 13.59 11.55
N CYS A 128 1.67 14.79 11.19
CA CYS A 128 2.39 16.03 11.43
C CYS A 128 1.75 16.85 12.55
N GLY A 129 2.55 17.66 13.25
CA GLY A 129 2.08 18.65 14.22
C GLY A 129 2.55 20.07 13.87
N GLY A 130 2.17 21.06 14.67
CA GLY A 130 2.50 22.47 14.43
C GLY A 130 3.96 22.89 14.66
N ALA A 131 4.91 21.95 14.76
CA ALA A 131 6.31 22.26 15.04
C ALA A 131 7.04 22.79 13.79
N ILE A 132 7.75 23.92 13.91
CA ILE A 132 8.37 24.59 12.75
C ILE A 132 9.53 23.79 12.15
N ARG A 133 10.43 23.23 12.98
CA ARG A 133 11.68 22.60 12.50
C ARG A 133 11.51 21.14 12.07
N SER A 134 10.68 20.41 12.80
CA SER A 134 10.41 18.99 12.58
C SER A 134 8.91 18.76 12.84
N PRO A 135 8.06 19.17 11.89
CA PRO A 135 6.61 19.00 12.00
C PRO A 135 6.20 17.52 11.99
N CYS A 136 6.90 16.68 11.22
CA CYS A 136 6.55 15.29 10.99
C CYS A 136 7.74 14.36 11.33
N PRO A 137 7.51 13.28 12.08
CA PRO A 137 6.28 12.99 12.80
C PRO A 137 6.01 14.01 13.93
N ALA A 138 4.73 14.18 14.30
CA ALA A 138 4.32 15.06 15.38
C ALA A 138 5.08 14.68 16.67
N LYS A 139 5.34 15.67 17.53
CA LYS A 139 6.24 15.50 18.70
C LYS A 139 5.86 14.28 19.57
N VAL A 140 4.56 14.08 19.78
CA VAL A 140 4.02 12.97 20.58
C VAL A 140 4.39 11.58 20.04
N PHE A 141 4.57 11.42 18.73
CA PHE A 141 4.96 10.14 18.16
C PHE A 141 6.46 9.85 18.25
N ARG A 142 7.26 10.82 18.72
CA ARG A 142 8.70 10.65 18.96
C ARG A 142 9.02 10.20 20.38
N ASP A 143 8.01 10.11 21.25
CA ASP A 143 8.19 9.65 22.62
C ASP A 143 8.47 8.15 22.65
N VAL A 144 9.46 7.74 23.45
CA VAL A 144 9.93 6.34 23.53
C VAL A 144 8.79 5.38 23.88
N GLU A 145 7.87 5.79 24.75
CA GLU A 145 6.71 4.98 25.10
C GLU A 145 5.76 4.74 23.93
N VAL A 146 5.59 5.74 23.06
CA VAL A 146 4.76 5.63 21.86
C VAL A 146 5.46 4.77 20.82
N ILE A 147 6.77 4.93 20.64
CA ILE A 147 7.58 4.07 19.76
C ILE A 147 7.49 2.61 20.20
N GLU A 148 7.56 2.31 21.50
CA GLU A 148 7.38 0.95 22.01
C GLU A 148 5.95 0.40 21.78
N ARG A 149 4.93 1.26 21.84
CA ARG A 149 3.55 0.86 21.50
C ARG A 149 3.42 0.52 20.02
N LEU A 150 4.02 1.34 19.14
CA LEU A 150 4.06 1.08 17.69
C LEU A 150 4.75 -0.25 17.41
N ARG A 151 5.90 -0.51 18.05
CA ARG A 151 6.61 -1.79 17.94
C ARG A 151 5.76 -2.98 18.40
N LYS A 152 5.01 -2.84 19.50
CA LYS A 152 4.12 -3.89 20.00
C LYS A 152 2.92 -4.15 19.08
N ALA A 153 2.47 -3.13 18.35
CA ALA A 153 1.42 -3.22 17.35
C ALA A 153 1.89 -3.83 16.01
N LEU A 154 3.19 -4.14 15.86
CA LEU A 154 3.70 -4.90 14.72
C LEU A 154 3.67 -6.41 14.96
N THR A 155 3.54 -7.17 13.87
CA THR A 155 3.87 -8.60 13.84
C THR A 155 5.37 -8.81 14.06
N PRO A 156 5.85 -10.03 14.39
CA PRO A 156 7.28 -10.26 14.66
C PRO A 156 8.22 -9.87 13.52
N THR A 157 7.77 -9.96 12.27
CA THR A 157 8.50 -9.55 11.06
C THR A 157 8.01 -8.22 10.50
N GLY A 158 7.10 -7.55 11.20
CA GLY A 158 6.50 -6.32 10.75
C GLY A 158 7.48 -5.14 10.76
N GLN A 159 7.21 -4.14 9.93
CA GLN A 159 8.04 -2.96 9.79
C GLN A 159 7.27 -1.67 10.07
N SER A 160 7.90 -0.72 10.76
CA SER A 160 7.38 0.64 10.87
C SER A 160 8.24 1.60 10.08
N SER A 161 7.61 2.52 9.35
CA SER A 161 8.28 3.62 8.67
C SER A 161 7.64 4.94 9.10
N SER A 162 8.46 5.97 9.30
CA SER A 162 7.99 7.32 9.62
C SER A 162 8.47 8.30 8.55
N PHE A 163 7.57 9.18 8.11
CA PHE A 163 7.83 10.15 7.05
C PHE A 163 8.32 11.45 7.69
N ALA A 164 9.65 11.56 7.81
CA ALA A 164 10.28 12.70 8.44
C ALA A 164 10.33 13.90 7.49
N HIS A 165 9.76 15.03 7.92
CA HIS A 165 9.84 16.29 7.22
C HIS A 165 10.67 17.28 8.03
N SER A 166 11.70 17.87 7.41
CA SER A 166 12.50 18.95 7.99
C SER A 166 12.38 20.17 7.09
N LEU A 167 11.82 21.26 7.62
CA LEU A 167 11.80 22.53 6.92
C LEU A 167 13.16 23.22 7.11
N ASN A 168 14.02 23.10 6.10
CA ASN A 168 15.15 24.02 5.96
C ASN A 168 14.59 25.36 5.47
N ARG A 169 14.34 26.29 6.39
CA ARG A 169 14.10 27.69 6.02
C ARG A 169 15.37 28.23 5.36
N LYS A 170 15.48 28.12 4.03
CA LYS A 170 16.17 29.18 3.29
C LYS A 170 15.26 30.40 3.44
N ILE A 171 15.65 31.29 4.35
CA ILE A 171 15.14 32.66 4.35
C ILE A 171 15.57 33.22 3.00
N ILE A 172 14.63 33.29 2.05
CA ILE A 172 14.82 34.11 0.85
C ILE A 172 14.68 35.55 1.37
N PRO A 173 15.71 36.40 1.22
CA PRO A 173 15.70 37.77 1.71
C PRO A 173 14.58 38.61 1.08
#